data_AF-A0A9D8TQT0-F1
#
_entry.id   AF-A0A9D8TQT0-F1
#
_cell.length_a   1.000
_cell.length_b   1.000
_cell.length_c   1.000
_cell.angle_alpha   90.00
_cell.angle_beta   90.00
_cell.angle_gamma   90.00
#
_symmetry.space_group_name_H-M   'P 1'
#
loop_
_entity.id
_entity.type
_entity.pdbx_description
1 polymer ?
#
loop_
_entity_poly.entity_id
_entity_poly.type
_entity_poly.pdbx_seq_one_letter_code
_entity_poly.pdbx_strand_id
1 'polypeptide(L)'
;VVDTPELPPLLFNRNGKYTYVCSYENAWDPVRHMSVRVKGKTVTVGKIIGGNLTGTIEWTEDFLNQYPILEKLKTTRVVDKLKSKGKLTRYKLEFSQAEDMDENSLFIRKAVSLKVLHAGATWLLDQIVASTPLSKALSRAFDKYYGARKLLSLAYFKAIEPDKGMYLYEDFASGTRLPYHRPLGISSITRFLQHINQERIDLFLKKLNECCIEEEDESKENVYYALDSTSISTCSDNLDFAEWGHNKDGDQLKQINVVMLVNQRTGCPLYYRHYAGSTPDVSTFNHLLKEYARMGLNRRAVLVADKGYGSVKNIHKLYQDNQSFILNMKLNFSICRNLIAKNLSYLLDDCSYNRKLEQNVLTTEIDWSYPGNYNKDSTRCKREKGRMFIHIYLDHEIRNEAEDKFRAGIAELLDKQREGIEPLTQDETDFLSTYVTEDSNGRKVINNIKKFEYMLCKGIRVLLSDFVSDPVEASRAYTERNEVEESFRKLKDFTGARRLHVSSSKTLSGKIFVHFLSCSILCMLRHRIHSAEAKGIQLPFDSVPKMLSSLSNITQTIFPDGGYFSEIVGKKKELFEGLEIPFPEPEMNIEYEEDAATEAED
;
A
#
# COMPACT_ATOMS: atom_id res chain seq x y z
N VAL A 1 -32.33 -20.92 29.22
CA VAL A 1 -32.63 -19.68 28.45
C VAL A 1 -34.13 -19.46 28.43
N VAL A 2 -34.55 -18.20 28.54
CA VAL A 2 -35.91 -17.81 28.95
C VAL A 2 -36.45 -16.86 27.89
N ASP A 3 -37.53 -17.24 27.20
CA ASP A 3 -38.16 -16.38 26.18
C ASP A 3 -38.69 -15.09 26.84
N THR A 4 -38.62 -13.96 26.13
CA THR A 4 -39.19 -12.71 26.65
C THR A 4 -40.67 -12.93 26.93
N PRO A 5 -41.13 -12.78 28.18
CA PRO A 5 -42.50 -13.10 28.51
C PRO A 5 -43.46 -12.18 27.75
N GLU A 6 -44.47 -12.77 27.11
CA GLU A 6 -45.59 -12.02 26.54
C GLU A 6 -46.46 -11.49 27.68
N LEU A 7 -46.14 -10.28 28.13
CA LEU A 7 -46.86 -9.60 29.20
C LEU A 7 -48.10 -8.89 28.65
N PRO A 8 -49.18 -8.79 29.45
CA PRO A 8 -50.36 -8.01 29.09
C PRO A 8 -49.98 -6.52 28.99
N PRO A 9 -50.84 -5.67 28.39
CA PRO A 9 -50.59 -4.24 28.31
C PRO A 9 -50.35 -3.63 29.69
N LEU A 10 -49.21 -2.96 29.87
CA LEU A 10 -48.79 -2.38 31.15
C LEU A 10 -48.87 -0.86 31.14
N LEU A 11 -49.31 -0.32 32.27
CA LEU A 11 -49.40 1.10 32.58
C LEU A 11 -48.57 1.38 33.83
N PHE A 12 -47.87 2.52 33.86
CA PHE A 12 -47.05 2.91 34.99
C PHE A 12 -47.63 4.17 35.63
N ASN A 13 -48.23 4.02 36.81
CA ASN A 13 -48.88 5.09 37.56
C ASN A 13 -48.01 5.55 38.71
N ARG A 14 -47.58 6.81 38.69
CA ARG A 14 -46.86 7.43 39.80
C ARG A 14 -47.86 7.96 40.82
N ASN A 15 -47.80 7.46 42.05
CA ASN A 15 -48.60 7.94 43.17
C ASN A 15 -47.67 8.29 44.35
N GLY A 16 -47.43 9.59 44.53
CA GLY A 16 -46.48 10.11 45.52
C GLY A 16 -45.04 9.63 45.28
N LYS A 17 -44.48 8.93 46.28
CA LYS A 17 -43.10 8.39 46.26
C LYS A 17 -42.98 7.03 45.55
N TYR A 18 -44.07 6.45 45.06
CA TYR A 18 -44.07 5.12 44.46
C TYR A 18 -44.55 5.17 43.01
N THR A 19 -43.99 4.31 42.17
CA THR A 19 -44.46 4.09 40.79
C THR A 19 -44.97 2.67 40.69
N TYR A 20 -46.27 2.50 40.54
CA TYR A 20 -46.95 1.21 40.42
C TYR A 20 -47.04 0.78 38.95
N VAL A 21 -46.89 -0.52 38.73
CA VAL A 21 -47.09 -1.18 37.44
C VAL A 21 -48.48 -1.81 37.47
N CYS A 22 -49.33 -1.46 36.50
CA CYS A 22 -50.70 -1.96 36.42
C CYS A 22 -50.94 -2.59 35.05
N SER A 23 -51.54 -3.77 35.01
CA SER A 23 -52.07 -4.35 33.78
C SER A 23 -53.43 -3.72 33.45
N TYR A 24 -53.77 -3.64 32.17
CA TYR A 24 -55.08 -3.16 31.74
C TYR A 24 -55.60 -3.90 30.51
N GLU A 25 -56.93 -3.97 30.39
CA GLU A 25 -57.61 -4.46 29.20
C GLU A 25 -58.15 -3.31 28.35
N ASN A 26 -58.07 -3.50 27.04
CA ASN A 26 -58.63 -2.59 26.05
C ASN A 26 -59.88 -3.20 25.41
N ALA A 27 -60.87 -2.35 25.14
CA ALA A 27 -62.01 -2.69 24.28
C ALA A 27 -62.11 -1.67 23.15
N TRP A 28 -62.57 -2.11 21.97
CA TRP A 28 -62.84 -1.20 20.86
C TRP A 28 -64.05 -0.33 21.17
N ASP A 29 -63.88 0.99 21.11
CA ASP A 29 -64.98 1.95 21.22
C ASP A 29 -65.46 2.32 19.81
N PRO A 30 -66.61 1.80 19.35
CA PRO A 30 -67.11 2.03 18.00
C PRO A 30 -67.54 3.49 17.77
N VAL A 31 -67.76 4.29 18.83
CA VAL A 31 -68.14 5.70 18.71
C VAL A 31 -66.91 6.59 18.51
N ARG A 32 -65.80 6.25 19.15
CA ARG A 32 -64.54 7.02 19.05
C ARG A 32 -63.57 6.50 17.99
N HIS A 33 -63.91 5.39 17.33
CA HIS A 33 -63.06 4.67 16.38
C HIS A 33 -61.64 4.40 16.92
N MET A 34 -61.54 4.09 18.21
CA MET A 34 -60.25 3.83 18.84
C MET A 34 -60.39 2.79 19.96
N SER A 35 -59.28 2.13 20.26
CA SER A 35 -59.19 1.23 21.40
C SER A 35 -59.13 2.04 22.70
N VAL A 36 -60.08 1.82 23.62
CA VAL A 36 -60.17 2.53 24.90
C VAL A 36 -60.04 1.52 26.05
N ARG A 37 -59.37 1.95 27.13
CA ARG A 37 -59.22 1.15 28.35
C ARG A 37 -60.57 0.88 29.01
N VAL A 38 -60.82 -0.37 29.38
CA VAL A 38 -62.05 -0.76 30.08
C VAL A 38 -62.00 -0.23 31.52
N LYS A 39 -62.95 0.62 31.89
CA LYS A 39 -63.05 1.15 33.28
C LYS A 39 -63.25 0.00 34.26
N GLY A 40 -62.44 -0.03 35.32
CA GLY A 40 -62.52 -1.02 36.40
C GLY A 40 -61.68 -2.29 36.20
N LYS A 41 -61.06 -2.48 35.03
CA LYS A 41 -60.19 -3.64 34.73
C LYS A 41 -58.69 -3.30 34.77
N THR A 42 -58.29 -2.39 35.65
CA THR A 42 -56.88 -2.05 35.87
C THR A 42 -56.43 -2.67 37.17
N VAL A 43 -55.49 -3.61 37.11
CA VAL A 43 -55.00 -4.35 38.28
C VAL A 43 -53.53 -4.02 38.50
N THR A 44 -53.14 -3.78 39.75
CA THR A 44 -51.74 -3.54 40.09
C THR A 44 -51.00 -4.86 40.10
N VAL A 45 -49.95 -4.96 39.27
CA VAL A 45 -49.17 -6.19 39.06
C VAL A 45 -47.73 -6.06 39.56
N GLY A 46 -47.28 -4.87 39.94
CA GLY A 46 -45.95 -4.65 40.52
C GLY A 46 -45.68 -3.20 40.90
N LYS A 47 -44.45 -2.91 41.31
CA LYS A 47 -43.96 -1.56 41.62
C LYS A 47 -42.48 -1.40 41.23
N ILE A 48 -42.06 -0.18 40.91
CA ILE A 48 -40.65 0.13 40.65
C ILE A 48 -39.95 0.43 41.99
N ILE A 49 -38.86 -0.29 42.24
CA ILE A 49 -38.00 -0.09 43.42
C ILE A 49 -37.40 1.32 43.35
N GLY A 50 -37.52 2.08 44.43
CA GLY A 50 -37.05 3.47 44.51
C GLY A 50 -37.98 4.53 43.92
N GLY A 51 -39.13 4.14 43.34
CA GLY A 51 -40.22 5.06 43.02
C GLY A 51 -40.03 5.97 41.80
N ASN A 52 -38.89 5.89 41.13
CA ASN A 52 -38.61 6.61 39.89
C ASN A 52 -39.38 6.02 38.70
N LEU A 53 -39.39 6.74 37.57
CA LEU A 53 -40.01 6.26 36.32
C LEU A 53 -39.19 5.13 35.65
N THR A 54 -37.92 5.01 36.01
CA THR A 54 -37.00 3.94 35.61
C THR A 54 -36.47 3.21 36.84
N GLY A 55 -36.14 1.93 36.70
CA GLY A 55 -35.64 1.11 37.80
C GLY A 55 -36.12 -0.33 37.72
N THR A 56 -35.68 -1.15 38.67
CA THR A 56 -36.07 -2.56 38.79
C THR A 56 -37.53 -2.68 39.22
N ILE A 57 -38.27 -3.58 38.59
CA ILE A 57 -39.66 -3.88 38.92
C ILE A 57 -39.71 -5.06 39.88
N GLU A 58 -40.40 -4.86 40.99
CA GLU A 58 -40.82 -5.89 41.92
C GLU A 58 -42.27 -6.26 41.59
N TRP A 59 -42.48 -7.48 41.09
CA TRP A 59 -43.80 -8.01 40.71
C TRP A 59 -44.56 -8.51 41.93
N THR A 60 -45.90 -8.46 41.89
CA THR A 60 -46.74 -9.05 42.94
C THR A 60 -46.76 -10.57 42.84
N GLU A 61 -46.96 -11.26 43.96
CA GLU A 61 -47.02 -12.74 44.02
C GLU A 61 -48.08 -13.31 43.06
N ASP A 62 -49.26 -12.69 43.00
CA ASP A 62 -50.33 -13.10 42.08
C ASP A 62 -49.91 -13.04 40.60
N PHE A 63 -49.08 -12.06 40.24
CA PHE A 63 -48.59 -11.88 38.88
C PHE A 63 -47.43 -12.83 38.56
N LEU A 64 -46.58 -13.13 39.54
CA LEU A 64 -45.55 -14.16 39.44
C LEU A 64 -46.17 -15.55 39.27
N ASN A 65 -47.29 -15.86 39.93
CA ASN A 65 -48.01 -17.11 39.74
C ASN A 65 -48.56 -17.26 38.30
N GLN A 66 -48.98 -16.16 37.67
CA GLN A 66 -49.42 -16.15 36.27
C GLN A 66 -48.26 -16.20 35.28
N TYR A 67 -47.11 -15.61 35.63
CA TYR A 67 -45.90 -15.57 34.81
C TYR A 67 -44.67 -16.02 35.63
N PRO A 68 -44.53 -17.33 35.94
CA PRO A 68 -43.47 -17.85 36.83
C PRO A 68 -42.05 -17.57 36.32
N ILE A 69 -41.95 -17.33 35.02
CA ILE A 69 -40.74 -16.98 34.31
C ILE A 69 -40.09 -15.68 34.81
N LEU A 70 -40.88 -14.75 35.36
CA LEU A 70 -40.42 -13.48 35.90
C LEU A 70 -39.69 -13.64 37.23
N GLU A 71 -39.88 -14.74 37.96
CA GLU A 71 -39.16 -15.03 39.20
C GLU A 71 -37.67 -15.28 38.94
N LYS A 72 -37.35 -15.81 37.75
CA LYS A 72 -35.98 -16.12 37.32
C LYS A 72 -35.30 -14.96 36.57
N LEU A 73 -36.02 -13.84 36.38
CA LEU A 73 -35.59 -12.71 35.57
C LEU A 73 -35.64 -11.40 36.36
N LYS A 74 -34.51 -10.69 36.40
CA LYS A 74 -34.46 -9.29 36.85
C LYS A 74 -35.03 -8.41 35.75
N THR A 75 -36.22 -7.84 36.01
CA THR A 75 -36.91 -6.94 35.08
C THR A 75 -36.65 -5.47 35.43
N THR A 76 -36.15 -4.69 34.49
CA THR A 76 -35.83 -3.26 34.67
C THR A 76 -36.51 -2.41 33.61
N ARG A 77 -37.11 -1.29 34.02
CA ARG A 77 -37.64 -0.28 33.11
C ARG A 77 -36.58 0.78 32.83
N VAL A 78 -36.24 0.95 31.56
CA VAL A 78 -35.24 1.93 31.10
C VAL A 78 -35.80 2.84 30.02
N VAL A 79 -35.14 3.98 29.78
CA VAL A 79 -35.47 4.88 28.67
C VAL A 79 -35.03 4.24 27.35
N ASP A 80 -35.94 4.19 26.38
CA ASP A 80 -35.63 3.75 25.02
C ASP A 80 -34.96 4.90 24.26
N LYS A 81 -33.62 4.92 24.28
CA LYS A 81 -32.81 5.97 23.62
C LYS A 81 -33.04 6.03 22.12
N LEU A 82 -33.34 4.89 21.46
CA LEU A 82 -33.53 4.82 20.01
C LEU A 82 -34.88 5.41 19.58
N LYS A 83 -35.93 5.22 20.39
CA LYS A 83 -37.29 5.71 20.07
C LYS A 83 -37.66 7.03 20.76
N SER A 84 -36.79 7.57 21.61
CA SER A 84 -36.99 8.87 22.25
C SER A 84 -36.46 9.99 21.34
N LYS A 85 -37.35 10.78 20.74
CA LYS A 85 -36.99 11.96 19.92
C LYS A 85 -37.62 13.22 20.50
N GLY A 86 -36.79 14.25 20.72
CA GLY A 86 -37.24 15.57 21.20
C GLY A 86 -37.92 15.51 22.57
N LYS A 87 -39.14 16.05 22.68
CA LYS A 87 -39.92 16.10 23.94
C LYS A 87 -40.63 14.78 24.30
N LEU A 88 -40.58 13.75 23.46
CA LEU A 88 -41.19 12.44 23.75
C LEU A 88 -40.16 11.44 24.28
N THR A 89 -40.23 11.12 25.57
CA THR A 89 -39.45 10.04 26.18
C THR A 89 -40.25 8.73 26.14
N ARG A 90 -39.73 7.73 25.43
CA ARG A 90 -40.29 6.36 25.44
C ARG A 90 -39.50 5.47 26.38
N TYR A 91 -40.16 4.45 26.92
CA TYR A 91 -39.58 3.50 27.87
C TYR A 91 -39.72 2.09 27.33
N LYS A 92 -38.77 1.22 27.66
CA LYS A 92 -38.83 -0.22 27.39
C LYS A 92 -38.54 -1.01 28.66
N LEU A 93 -38.95 -2.28 28.67
CA LEU A 93 -38.57 -3.25 29.69
C LEU A 93 -37.38 -4.06 29.19
N GLU A 94 -36.40 -4.25 30.05
CA GLU A 94 -35.24 -5.12 29.84
C GLU A 94 -35.29 -6.26 30.86
N PHE A 95 -34.99 -7.46 30.42
CA PHE A 95 -34.96 -8.66 31.24
C PHE A 95 -33.52 -9.18 31.27
N SER A 96 -32.98 -9.38 32.46
CA SER A 96 -31.66 -9.96 32.72
C SER A 96 -31.82 -11.17 33.63
N GLN A 97 -30.90 -12.14 33.60
CA GLN A 97 -30.93 -13.25 34.56
C GLN A 97 -30.54 -12.73 35.94
N ALA A 98 -31.16 -13.27 37.00
CA ALA A 98 -30.73 -13.00 38.36
C ALA A 98 -29.34 -13.65 38.56
N GLU A 99 -28.35 -12.79 38.87
CA GLU A 99 -26.92 -13.02 39.10
C GLU A 99 -26.41 -14.48 39.20
N ASP A 100 -25.58 -14.85 38.22
CA ASP A 100 -24.35 -15.68 38.28
C ASP A 100 -24.09 -16.19 36.86
N MET A 101 -23.17 -15.55 36.10
CA MET A 101 -22.42 -16.09 34.94
C MET A 101 -21.57 -14.97 34.31
N ASP A 102 -20.31 -15.29 33.98
CA ASP A 102 -19.27 -14.39 33.45
C ASP A 102 -19.76 -13.44 32.35
N GLU A 103 -19.36 -12.16 32.44
CA GLU A 103 -19.64 -11.08 31.46
C GLU A 103 -19.15 -11.41 30.03
N ASN A 104 -18.38 -12.48 29.84
CA ASN A 104 -17.85 -12.94 28.55
C ASN A 104 -18.64 -14.08 27.88
N SER A 105 -19.80 -14.50 28.42
CA SER A 105 -20.59 -15.56 27.80
C SER A 105 -21.57 -15.01 26.73
N LEU A 106 -21.14 -15.07 25.46
CA LEU A 106 -21.95 -14.68 24.29
C LEU A 106 -23.26 -15.48 24.20
N PHE A 107 -24.40 -14.81 24.28
CA PHE A 107 -25.71 -15.43 23.97
C PHE A 107 -25.99 -15.36 22.46
N ILE A 108 -25.81 -16.50 21.77
CA ILE A 108 -26.05 -16.72 20.31
C ILE A 108 -27.53 -16.54 19.89
N ARG A 109 -28.42 -15.98 20.73
CA ARG A 109 -29.86 -15.86 20.44
C ARG A 109 -30.29 -14.59 19.69
N LYS A 110 -29.42 -13.59 19.49
CA LYS A 110 -29.69 -12.47 18.56
C LYS A 110 -29.36 -12.80 17.09
N ALA A 111 -29.56 -14.06 16.70
CA ALA A 111 -29.25 -14.62 15.39
C ALA A 111 -30.31 -14.29 14.31
N VAL A 112 -30.89 -13.08 14.31
CA VAL A 112 -31.85 -12.68 13.27
C VAL A 112 -31.14 -12.05 12.05
N SER A 113 -29.88 -11.64 12.20
CA SER A 113 -29.06 -11.07 11.12
C SER A 113 -27.60 -11.51 11.24
N LEU A 114 -27.35 -12.81 11.11
CA LEU A 114 -25.98 -13.34 11.05
C LEU A 114 -25.40 -13.10 9.66
N LYS A 115 -24.25 -12.42 9.59
CA LYS A 115 -23.47 -12.28 8.36
C LYS A 115 -22.11 -12.92 8.56
N VAL A 116 -21.76 -13.87 7.69
CA VAL A 116 -20.43 -14.49 7.67
C VAL A 116 -19.63 -13.86 6.54
N LEU A 117 -18.47 -13.30 6.86
CA LEU A 117 -17.59 -12.62 5.92
C LEU A 117 -16.21 -13.25 5.90
N HIS A 118 -15.55 -13.29 4.74
CA HIS A 118 -14.12 -13.58 4.65
C HIS A 118 -13.32 -12.45 5.29
N ALA A 119 -12.41 -12.75 6.22
CA ALA A 119 -11.77 -11.73 7.05
C ALA A 119 -10.27 -11.92 7.26
N GLY A 120 -9.69 -13.10 7.01
CA GLY A 120 -8.28 -13.34 7.30
C GLY A 120 -7.31 -12.46 6.50
N ALA A 121 -7.55 -12.34 5.19
CA ALA A 121 -6.68 -11.54 4.32
C ALA A 121 -6.79 -10.05 4.67
N THR A 122 -8.00 -9.54 4.91
CA THR A 122 -8.20 -8.14 5.25
C THR A 122 -7.72 -7.80 6.66
N TRP A 123 -7.84 -8.72 7.61
CA TRP A 123 -7.20 -8.60 8.93
C TRP A 123 -5.69 -8.47 8.82
N LEU A 124 -5.03 -9.33 8.02
CA LEU A 124 -3.60 -9.22 7.76
C LEU A 124 -3.25 -7.81 7.25
N LEU A 125 -3.97 -7.34 6.22
CA LEU A 125 -3.72 -6.01 5.65
C LEU A 125 -3.99 -4.88 6.65
N ASP A 126 -5.03 -5.00 7.48
CA ASP A 126 -5.31 -4.05 8.57
C ASP A 126 -4.12 -3.94 9.51
N GLN A 127 -3.50 -5.07 9.90
CA GLN A 127 -2.35 -5.08 10.80
C GLN A 127 -1.04 -4.62 10.13
N ILE A 128 -0.92 -4.76 8.80
CA ILE A 128 0.19 -4.19 8.03
C ILE A 128 0.08 -2.66 7.96
N VAL A 129 -1.14 -2.13 7.82
CA VAL A 129 -1.41 -0.70 7.68
C VAL A 129 -1.56 -0.01 9.05
N ALA A 130 -1.97 -0.75 10.07
CA ALA A 130 -2.14 -0.27 11.43
C ALA A 130 -0.84 0.37 11.94
N SER A 131 -0.99 1.48 12.64
CA SER A 131 0.11 2.24 13.25
C SER A 131 1.16 2.82 12.29
N THR A 132 0.96 2.69 10.97
CA THR A 132 1.90 3.23 9.98
C THR A 132 1.60 4.70 9.62
N PRO A 133 2.59 5.44 9.10
CA PRO A 133 2.40 6.78 8.54
C PRO A 133 1.29 6.84 7.50
N LEU A 134 1.12 5.78 6.70
CA LEU A 134 0.10 5.67 5.66
C LEU A 134 -1.32 5.80 6.23
N SER A 135 -1.63 5.04 7.29
CA SER A 135 -2.94 5.07 7.93
C SER A 135 -3.23 6.42 8.59
N LYS A 136 -2.25 6.94 9.35
CA LYS A 136 -2.34 8.26 10.01
C LYS A 136 -2.61 9.37 8.98
N ALA A 137 -1.91 9.35 7.85
CA ALA A 137 -2.06 10.33 6.78
C ALA A 137 -3.41 10.22 6.06
N LEU A 138 -3.88 9.00 5.78
CA LEU A 138 -5.20 8.78 5.18
C LEU A 138 -6.31 9.32 6.07
N SER A 139 -6.28 9.00 7.36
CA SER A 139 -7.27 9.50 8.33
C SER A 139 -7.26 11.03 8.44
N ARG A 140 -6.09 11.68 8.35
CA ARG A 140 -5.96 13.15 8.41
C ARG A 140 -6.41 13.85 7.13
N ALA A 141 -6.23 13.24 5.97
CA ALA A 141 -6.56 13.85 4.67
C ALA A 141 -7.97 13.51 4.16
N PHE A 142 -8.53 12.37 4.60
CA PHE A 142 -9.84 11.85 4.19
C PHE A 142 -10.72 11.51 5.41
N ASP A 143 -10.80 12.45 6.35
CA ASP A 143 -11.56 12.37 7.61
C ASP A 143 -13.08 12.41 7.41
N LYS A 144 -13.55 13.10 6.36
CA LYS A 144 -14.99 13.25 6.06
C LYS A 144 -15.58 12.04 5.34
N TYR A 145 -16.85 11.75 5.63
CA TYR A 145 -17.68 10.74 4.94
C TYR A 145 -17.04 9.36 4.82
N TYR A 146 -16.26 8.96 5.82
CA TYR A 146 -15.51 7.70 5.86
C TYR A 146 -14.56 7.51 4.66
N GLY A 147 -14.06 8.61 4.08
CA GLY A 147 -13.24 8.57 2.86
C GLY A 147 -11.99 7.68 3.00
N ALA A 148 -11.28 7.76 4.13
CA ALA A 148 -10.14 6.90 4.41
C ALA A 148 -10.50 5.40 4.39
N ARG A 149 -11.60 5.01 5.05
CA ARG A 149 -12.08 3.62 5.09
C ARG A 149 -12.51 3.13 3.72
N LYS A 150 -13.21 3.97 2.93
CA LYS A 150 -13.60 3.66 1.54
C LYS A 150 -12.39 3.44 0.65
N LEU A 151 -11.36 4.29 0.76
CA LEU A 151 -10.11 4.16 0.02
C LEU A 151 -9.36 2.87 0.37
N LEU A 152 -9.21 2.57 1.66
CA LEU A 152 -8.57 1.33 2.10
C LEU A 152 -9.33 0.10 1.59
N SER A 153 -10.66 0.13 1.64
CA SER A 153 -11.48 -0.99 1.16
C SER A 153 -11.31 -1.23 -0.35
N LEU A 154 -11.26 -0.16 -1.15
CA LEU A 154 -10.96 -0.24 -2.59
C LEU A 154 -9.52 -0.72 -2.85
N ALA A 155 -8.56 -0.29 -2.03
CA ALA A 155 -7.17 -0.72 -2.14
C ALA A 155 -6.99 -2.20 -1.77
N TYR A 156 -7.71 -2.69 -0.76
CA TYR A 156 -7.73 -4.11 -0.36
C TYR A 156 -8.35 -4.97 -1.44
N PHE A 157 -9.46 -4.53 -2.04
CA PHE A 157 -10.04 -5.20 -3.20
C PHE A 157 -9.00 -5.36 -4.32
N LYS A 158 -8.23 -4.30 -4.62
CA LYS A 158 -7.17 -4.40 -5.63
C LYS A 158 -5.94 -5.20 -5.23
N ALA A 159 -5.69 -5.36 -3.93
CA ALA A 159 -4.60 -6.18 -3.44
C ALA A 159 -4.94 -7.68 -3.44
N ILE A 160 -6.19 -8.02 -3.17
CA ILE A 160 -6.67 -9.41 -3.04
C ILE A 160 -7.18 -9.94 -4.38
N GLU A 161 -7.87 -9.12 -5.16
CA GLU A 161 -8.55 -9.47 -6.41
C GLU A 161 -8.12 -8.55 -7.57
N PRO A 162 -6.83 -8.59 -7.97
CA PRO A 162 -6.28 -7.62 -8.92
C PRO A 162 -6.94 -7.58 -10.29
N ASP A 163 -7.20 -8.77 -10.85
CA ASP A 163 -7.72 -8.94 -12.20
C ASP A 163 -9.20 -8.54 -12.31
N LYS A 164 -9.91 -8.49 -11.17
CA LYS A 164 -11.33 -8.15 -11.14
C LYS A 164 -11.53 -6.65 -11.34
N GLY A 165 -12.40 -6.28 -12.29
CA GLY A 165 -12.76 -4.87 -12.52
C GLY A 165 -13.48 -4.25 -11.31
N MET A 166 -13.42 -2.92 -11.20
CA MET A 166 -14.07 -2.18 -10.10
C MET A 166 -15.59 -2.41 -10.00
N TYR A 167 -16.24 -2.86 -11.08
CA TYR A 167 -17.67 -3.18 -11.09
C TYR A 167 -18.00 -4.43 -10.26
N LEU A 168 -17.02 -5.30 -9.97
CA LEU A 168 -17.17 -6.49 -9.10
C LEU A 168 -16.88 -6.19 -7.63
N TYR A 169 -16.58 -4.93 -7.29
CA TYR A 169 -16.29 -4.55 -5.91
C TYR A 169 -17.48 -4.80 -4.98
N GLU A 170 -18.70 -4.52 -5.44
CA GLU A 170 -19.91 -4.65 -4.63
C GLU A 170 -20.13 -6.11 -4.18
N ASP A 171 -19.99 -7.05 -5.11
CA ASP A 171 -20.06 -8.49 -4.84
C ASP A 171 -18.96 -8.92 -3.85
N PHE A 172 -17.73 -8.46 -4.07
CA PHE A 172 -16.61 -8.75 -3.16
C PHE A 172 -16.85 -8.20 -1.75
N ALA A 173 -17.28 -6.95 -1.63
CA ALA A 173 -17.57 -6.29 -0.36
C ALA A 173 -18.77 -6.91 0.36
N SER A 174 -19.70 -7.54 -0.36
CA SER A 174 -20.83 -8.24 0.24
C SER A 174 -20.39 -9.44 1.09
N GLY A 175 -19.33 -10.14 0.68
CA GLY A 175 -18.81 -11.36 1.30
C GLY A 175 -17.49 -11.20 2.06
N THR A 176 -16.93 -9.99 2.14
CA THR A 176 -15.61 -9.75 2.75
C THR A 176 -15.68 -8.68 3.84
N ARG A 177 -14.98 -8.88 4.97
CA ARG A 177 -14.79 -7.89 6.02
C ARG A 177 -13.85 -6.80 5.46
N LEU A 178 -14.32 -5.57 5.43
CA LEU A 178 -13.55 -4.42 4.93
C LEU A 178 -13.57 -3.27 5.95
N PRO A 179 -12.57 -2.36 5.91
CA PRO A 179 -12.55 -1.17 6.76
C PRO A 179 -13.83 -0.32 6.64
N TYR A 180 -14.45 -0.29 5.46
CA TYR A 180 -15.78 0.25 5.23
C TYR A 180 -16.75 -0.90 4.95
N HIS A 181 -17.67 -1.15 5.87
CA HIS A 181 -18.48 -2.37 5.88
C HIS A 181 -19.59 -2.38 4.83
N ARG A 182 -20.04 -1.21 4.39
CA ARG A 182 -21.11 -1.08 3.41
C ARG A 182 -20.57 -1.26 1.99
N PRO A 183 -21.09 -2.20 1.18
CA PRO A 183 -20.75 -2.30 -0.23
C PRO A 183 -21.04 -1.00 -0.98
N LEU A 184 -20.14 -0.64 -1.90
CA LEU A 184 -20.29 0.54 -2.76
C LEU A 184 -20.61 0.07 -4.17
N GLY A 185 -21.76 0.52 -4.70
CA GLY A 185 -22.07 0.30 -6.11
C GLY A 185 -21.13 1.09 -7.04
N ILE A 186 -21.02 0.65 -8.29
CA ILE A 186 -20.09 1.23 -9.27
C ILE A 186 -20.29 2.74 -9.49
N SER A 187 -21.53 3.22 -9.43
CA SER A 187 -21.88 4.64 -9.56
C SER A 187 -21.31 5.46 -8.39
N SER A 188 -21.43 4.95 -7.16
CA SER A 188 -20.88 5.57 -5.96
C SER A 188 -19.35 5.57 -5.97
N ILE A 189 -18.72 4.47 -6.41
CA ILE A 189 -17.27 4.40 -6.59
C ILE A 189 -16.82 5.45 -7.60
N THR A 190 -17.48 5.54 -8.75
CA THR A 190 -17.14 6.50 -9.81
C THR A 190 -17.22 7.94 -9.30
N ARG A 191 -18.32 8.31 -8.63
CA ARG A 191 -18.48 9.65 -8.02
C ARG A 191 -17.40 9.91 -6.97
N PHE A 192 -17.15 8.94 -6.08
CA PHE A 192 -16.13 9.05 -5.05
C PHE A 192 -14.75 9.31 -5.65
N LEU A 193 -14.35 8.56 -6.69
CA LEU A 193 -13.06 8.75 -7.36
C LEU A 193 -12.94 10.10 -8.08
N GLN A 194 -14.05 10.66 -8.58
CA GLN A 194 -14.06 12.01 -9.19
C GLN A 194 -13.83 13.12 -8.17
N HIS A 195 -14.18 12.92 -6.89
CA HIS A 195 -13.93 13.88 -5.82
C HIS A 195 -12.50 13.85 -5.28
N ILE A 196 -11.68 12.85 -5.67
CA ILE A 196 -10.27 12.78 -5.30
C ILE A 196 -9.49 13.70 -6.25
N ASN A 197 -9.34 14.96 -5.85
CA ASN A 197 -8.59 15.96 -6.58
C ASN A 197 -7.10 16.01 -6.14
N GLN A 198 -6.29 16.74 -6.90
CA GLN A 198 -4.86 16.87 -6.62
C GLN A 198 -4.58 17.53 -5.27
N GLU A 199 -5.41 18.48 -4.84
CA GLU A 199 -5.23 19.18 -3.55
C GLU A 199 -5.35 18.22 -2.35
N ARG A 200 -6.31 17.28 -2.39
CA ARG A 200 -6.47 16.26 -1.35
C ARG A 200 -5.31 15.25 -1.38
N ILE A 201 -4.84 14.87 -2.57
CA ILE A 201 -3.67 14.01 -2.71
C ILE A 201 -2.42 14.71 -2.16
N ASP A 202 -2.21 15.98 -2.48
CA ASP A 202 -1.09 16.78 -1.96
C ASP A 202 -1.15 16.90 -0.44
N LEU A 203 -2.34 17.13 0.13
CA LEU A 203 -2.54 17.13 1.58
C LEU A 203 -2.16 15.78 2.19
N PHE A 204 -2.64 14.68 1.60
CA PHE A 204 -2.31 13.33 2.01
C PHE A 204 -0.79 13.09 1.99
N LEU A 205 -0.10 13.42 0.89
CA LEU A 205 1.35 13.21 0.76
C LEU A 205 2.15 14.06 1.76
N LYS A 206 1.74 15.30 2.02
CA LYS A 206 2.34 16.12 3.09
C LYS A 206 2.20 15.47 4.45
N LYS A 207 0.99 15.00 4.81
CA LYS A 207 0.74 14.32 6.09
C LYS A 207 1.47 12.98 6.20
N LEU A 208 1.64 12.28 5.09
CA LEU A 208 2.42 11.05 5.01
C LEU A 208 3.89 11.33 5.34
N ASN A 209 4.49 12.31 4.67
CA ASN A 209 5.89 12.66 4.88
C ASN A 209 6.16 13.21 6.28
N GLU A 210 5.26 14.03 6.83
CA GLU A 210 5.32 14.47 8.23
C GLU A 210 5.42 13.26 9.19
N CYS A 211 4.52 12.28 9.04
CA CYS A 211 4.51 11.09 9.91
C CYS A 211 5.73 10.18 9.67
N CYS A 212 6.23 10.07 8.44
CA CYS A 212 7.42 9.27 8.14
C CYS A 212 8.69 9.88 8.75
N ILE A 213 8.82 11.21 8.71
CA ILE A 213 9.99 11.90 9.28
C ILE A 213 10.06 11.71 10.80
N GLU A 214 8.91 11.78 11.49
CA GLU A 214 8.84 11.51 12.93
C GLU A 214 9.42 10.12 13.26
N GLU A 215 9.09 9.08 12.49
CA GLU A 215 9.60 7.71 12.68
C GLU A 215 11.06 7.52 12.21
N GLU A 216 11.52 8.32 11.24
CA GLU A 216 12.90 8.30 10.76
C GLU A 216 13.85 8.96 11.76
N ASP A 217 13.45 10.05 12.41
CA ASP A 217 14.28 10.80 13.37
C ASP A 217 14.60 10.00 14.64
N GLU A 218 13.77 9.01 14.99
CA GLU A 218 14.03 8.07 16.07
C GLU A 218 15.19 7.11 15.75
N SER A 219 15.33 6.71 14.48
CA SER A 219 16.41 5.84 14.01
C SER A 219 17.59 6.69 13.55
N LYS A 220 18.67 6.75 14.34
CA LYS A 220 19.90 7.52 14.00
C LYS A 220 20.69 7.00 12.79
N GLU A 221 20.07 6.23 11.90
CA GLU A 221 20.67 5.61 10.73
C GLU A 221 20.46 6.45 9.47
N ASN A 222 21.29 6.21 8.44
CA ASN A 222 21.11 6.83 7.14
C ASN A 222 19.80 6.33 6.51
N VAL A 223 18.99 7.26 6.01
CA VAL A 223 17.72 6.95 5.35
C VAL A 223 17.91 6.95 3.84
N TYR A 224 17.46 5.89 3.15
CA TYR A 224 17.54 5.78 1.70
C TYR A 224 16.15 5.80 1.06
N TYR A 225 15.97 6.68 0.07
CA TYR A 225 14.75 6.74 -0.71
C TYR A 225 15.01 6.22 -2.12
N ALA A 226 14.32 5.14 -2.48
CA ALA A 226 14.35 4.59 -3.83
C ALA A 226 13.43 5.40 -4.75
N LEU A 227 13.99 5.90 -5.85
CA LEU A 227 13.26 6.51 -6.94
C LEU A 227 13.16 5.53 -8.10
N ASP A 228 11.95 5.26 -8.55
CA ASP A 228 11.71 4.43 -9.72
C ASP A 228 10.54 4.92 -10.58
N SER A 229 10.59 4.61 -11.87
CA SER A 229 9.56 4.95 -12.86
C SER A 229 9.05 3.72 -13.60
N THR A 230 7.73 3.64 -13.72
CA THR A 230 7.03 2.58 -14.47
C THR A 230 6.05 3.19 -15.47
N SER A 231 5.82 2.50 -16.59
CA SER A 231 4.90 2.93 -17.64
C SER A 231 3.61 2.11 -17.61
N ILE A 232 2.44 2.75 -17.51
CA ILE A 232 1.13 2.09 -17.61
C ILE A 232 0.61 2.25 -19.04
N SER A 233 0.52 1.16 -19.78
CA SER A 233 -0.02 1.17 -21.15
C SER A 233 -1.55 1.32 -21.13
N THR A 234 -2.08 2.01 -22.14
CA THR A 234 -3.52 2.26 -22.28
C THR A 234 -3.96 2.22 -23.73
N CYS A 235 -5.14 1.63 -23.95
CA CYS A 235 -5.82 1.63 -25.26
C CYS A 235 -6.85 2.76 -25.38
N SER A 236 -6.95 3.65 -24.40
CA SER A 236 -7.93 4.74 -24.42
C SER A 236 -7.40 5.94 -25.20
N ASP A 237 -8.22 6.47 -26.10
CA ASP A 237 -7.90 7.68 -26.88
C ASP A 237 -8.20 8.99 -26.15
N ASN A 238 -8.98 8.95 -25.07
CA ASN A 238 -9.51 10.12 -24.37
C ASN A 238 -8.76 10.45 -23.05
N LEU A 239 -7.50 10.06 -22.93
CA LEU A 239 -6.68 10.33 -21.75
C LEU A 239 -5.60 11.36 -22.08
N ASP A 240 -5.60 12.49 -21.36
CA ASP A 240 -4.76 13.66 -21.66
C ASP A 240 -3.25 13.39 -21.60
N PHE A 241 -2.83 12.38 -20.81
CA PHE A 241 -1.42 12.01 -20.61
C PHE A 241 -0.99 10.75 -21.38
N ALA A 242 -1.90 10.15 -22.16
CA ALA A 242 -1.61 8.93 -22.91
C ALA A 242 -0.88 9.26 -24.21
N GLU A 243 0.43 9.06 -24.22
CA GLU A 243 1.28 9.36 -25.38
C GLU A 243 2.18 8.16 -25.74
N TRP A 244 2.64 8.11 -26.99
CA TRP A 244 3.64 7.14 -27.41
C TRP A 244 4.97 7.43 -26.71
N GLY A 245 5.60 6.39 -26.17
CA GLY A 245 6.90 6.50 -25.54
C GLY A 245 7.68 5.18 -25.62
N HIS A 246 8.85 5.14 -24.97
CA HIS A 246 9.65 3.92 -24.90
C HIS A 246 8.97 2.94 -23.94
N ASN A 247 8.17 2.02 -24.47
CA ASN A 247 7.45 1.05 -23.67
C ASN A 247 8.40 -0.06 -23.20
N LYS A 248 8.61 -0.16 -21.88
CA LYS A 248 9.43 -1.21 -21.25
C LYS A 248 8.85 -2.61 -21.46
N ASP A 249 7.54 -2.71 -21.72
CA ASP A 249 6.82 -3.98 -21.89
C ASP A 249 6.72 -4.43 -23.37
N GLY A 250 7.25 -3.65 -24.31
CA GLY A 250 7.28 -3.99 -25.75
C GLY A 250 5.96 -3.82 -26.51
N ASP A 251 4.86 -3.47 -25.84
CA ASP A 251 3.56 -3.24 -26.49
C ASP A 251 3.56 -1.93 -27.31
N GLN A 252 3.04 -1.98 -28.55
CA GLN A 252 2.81 -0.79 -29.38
C GLN A 252 1.53 -0.04 -28.97
N LEU A 253 1.51 0.46 -27.74
CA LEU A 253 0.38 1.20 -27.15
C LEU A 253 0.82 2.54 -26.56
N LYS A 254 -0.10 3.51 -26.52
CA LYS A 254 0.09 4.75 -25.74
C LYS A 254 0.31 4.39 -24.28
N GLN A 255 1.11 5.19 -23.57
CA GLN A 255 1.45 4.95 -22.17
C GLN A 255 1.36 6.21 -21.31
N ILE A 256 1.19 6.01 -20.00
CA ILE A 256 1.28 7.03 -18.96
C ILE A 256 2.42 6.61 -18.05
N ASN A 257 3.40 7.48 -17.84
CA ASN A 257 4.51 7.19 -16.95
C ASN A 257 4.13 7.57 -15.51
N VAL A 258 4.51 6.74 -14.55
CA VAL A 258 4.32 6.96 -13.12
C VAL A 258 5.67 6.85 -12.45
N VAL A 259 6.07 7.91 -11.75
CA VAL A 259 7.25 7.91 -10.87
C VAL A 259 6.79 7.74 -9.43
N MET A 260 7.52 6.94 -8.65
CA MET A 260 7.26 6.69 -7.25
C MET A 260 8.56 6.86 -6.45
N LEU A 261 8.42 7.40 -5.24
CA LEU A 261 9.50 7.55 -4.26
C LEU A 261 9.12 6.78 -3.01
N VAL A 262 9.98 5.87 -2.55
CA VAL A 262 9.67 4.93 -1.47
C VAL A 262 10.82 4.86 -0.48
N ASN A 263 10.49 4.80 0.80
CA ASN A 263 11.45 4.55 1.86
C ASN A 263 11.89 3.07 1.80
N GLN A 264 13.18 2.82 1.52
CA GLN A 264 13.70 1.46 1.35
C GLN A 264 13.62 0.64 2.64
N ARG A 265 13.75 1.30 3.80
CA ARG A 265 13.74 0.65 5.12
C ARG A 265 12.36 0.21 5.56
N THR A 266 11.30 0.93 5.20
CA THR A 266 9.94 0.62 5.66
C THR A 266 9.05 0.05 4.55
N GLY A 267 9.46 0.17 3.30
CA GLY A 267 8.61 -0.09 2.13
C GLY A 267 7.48 0.92 1.97
N CYS A 268 7.43 1.97 2.80
CA CYS A 268 6.37 2.97 2.75
C CYS A 268 6.57 3.90 1.56
N PRO A 269 5.53 4.11 0.72
CA PRO A 269 5.60 5.13 -0.32
C PRO A 269 5.66 6.53 0.31
N LEU A 270 6.29 7.47 -0.37
CA LEU A 270 6.44 8.85 0.10
C LEU A 270 5.89 9.85 -0.92
N TYR A 271 5.99 9.51 -2.21
CA TYR A 271 5.51 10.34 -3.29
C TYR A 271 5.16 9.49 -4.52
N TYR A 272 4.18 9.95 -5.29
CA TYR A 272 3.95 9.46 -6.64
C TYR A 272 3.48 10.59 -7.55
N ARG A 273 3.74 10.44 -8.84
CA ARG A 273 3.22 11.33 -9.87
C ARG A 273 3.07 10.59 -11.19
N HIS A 274 1.97 10.83 -11.88
CA HIS A 274 1.81 10.41 -13.27
C HIS A 274 2.09 11.58 -14.23
N TYR A 275 2.64 11.28 -15.40
CA TYR A 275 2.98 12.25 -16.45
C TYR A 275 2.93 11.60 -17.84
N ALA A 276 3.06 12.44 -18.88
CA ALA A 276 2.91 12.01 -20.26
C ALA A 276 3.93 10.94 -20.66
N GLY A 277 3.47 9.93 -21.41
CA GLY A 277 4.27 8.76 -21.80
C GLY A 277 5.52 9.07 -22.63
N SER A 278 5.53 10.19 -23.35
CA SER A 278 6.66 10.64 -24.17
C SER A 278 7.79 11.29 -23.36
N THR A 279 7.51 11.71 -22.13
CA THR A 279 8.45 12.51 -21.32
C THR A 279 9.56 11.61 -20.77
N PRO A 280 10.84 11.85 -21.08
CA PRO A 280 11.94 11.04 -20.56
C PRO A 280 12.16 11.27 -19.06
N ASP A 281 12.51 10.21 -18.33
CA ASP A 281 12.76 10.25 -16.87
C ASP A 281 13.84 11.27 -16.45
N VAL A 282 14.88 11.46 -17.26
CA VAL A 282 15.91 12.48 -17.03
C VAL A 282 15.31 13.89 -16.83
N SER A 283 14.22 14.18 -17.54
CA SER A 283 13.59 15.51 -17.56
C SER A 283 12.66 15.76 -16.38
N THR A 284 12.13 14.70 -15.75
CA THR A 284 11.18 14.81 -14.63
C THR A 284 11.86 15.12 -13.31
N PHE A 285 13.17 14.83 -13.21
CA PHE A 285 13.95 14.99 -12.00
C PHE A 285 13.94 16.41 -11.41
N ASN A 286 13.97 17.45 -12.26
CA ASN A 286 13.89 18.84 -11.80
C ASN A 286 12.58 19.14 -11.09
N HIS A 287 11.49 18.59 -11.62
CA HIS A 287 10.18 18.78 -11.04
C HIS A 287 10.09 17.98 -9.74
N LEU A 288 10.63 16.76 -9.72
CA LEU A 288 10.71 15.95 -8.51
C LEU A 288 11.39 16.70 -7.37
N LEU A 289 12.54 17.36 -7.58
CA LEU A 289 13.24 18.11 -6.52
C LEU A 289 12.43 19.30 -5.97
N LYS A 290 11.66 19.98 -6.83
CA LYS A 290 10.74 21.05 -6.40
C LYS A 290 9.58 20.50 -5.58
N GLU A 291 9.01 19.38 -6.02
CA GLU A 291 7.95 18.68 -5.29
C GLU A 291 8.48 18.08 -3.99
N TYR A 292 9.75 17.65 -3.97
CA TYR A 292 10.45 17.19 -2.77
C TYR A 292 10.42 18.26 -1.67
N ALA A 293 10.70 19.51 -2.06
CA ALA A 293 10.58 20.67 -1.20
C ALA A 293 9.13 20.92 -0.77
N ARG A 294 8.20 20.95 -1.74
CA ARG A 294 6.79 21.31 -1.53
C ARG A 294 6.05 20.32 -0.64
N MET A 295 6.41 19.04 -0.72
CA MET A 295 5.81 17.93 0.02
C MET A 295 6.43 17.69 1.40
N GLY A 296 7.49 18.43 1.75
CA GLY A 296 8.14 18.31 3.06
C GLY A 296 8.84 16.97 3.26
N LEU A 297 9.48 16.42 2.22
CA LEU A 297 10.26 15.18 2.32
C LEU A 297 11.56 15.37 3.12
N ASN A 298 12.09 14.28 3.70
CA ASN A 298 13.30 14.33 4.52
C ASN A 298 14.55 14.73 3.72
N ARG A 299 15.00 15.97 3.87
CA ARG A 299 16.18 16.50 3.17
C ARG A 299 17.50 15.79 3.49
N ARG A 300 17.56 15.01 4.58
CA ARG A 300 18.74 14.23 4.95
C ARG A 300 18.77 12.84 4.32
N ALA A 301 17.65 12.39 3.74
CA ALA A 301 17.60 11.08 3.09
C ALA A 301 18.43 11.08 1.80
N VAL A 302 19.10 9.97 1.53
CA VAL A 302 19.90 9.76 0.32
C VAL A 302 18.98 9.23 -0.79
N LEU A 303 18.88 9.98 -1.88
CA LEU A 303 18.06 9.60 -3.03
C LEU A 303 18.81 8.60 -3.92
N VAL A 304 18.26 7.39 -4.07
CA VAL A 304 18.85 6.33 -4.89
C VAL A 304 18.07 6.18 -6.19
N ALA A 305 18.74 6.37 -7.33
CA ALA A 305 18.09 6.30 -8.64
C ALA A 305 18.93 5.59 -9.71
N ASP A 306 18.25 5.04 -10.72
CA ASP A 306 18.86 4.29 -11.83
C ASP A 306 19.56 5.20 -12.86
N LYS A 307 20.27 4.57 -13.82
CA LYS A 307 20.96 5.15 -14.98
C LYS A 307 20.09 6.07 -15.82
N GLY A 308 18.77 5.90 -15.77
CA GLY A 308 17.81 6.81 -16.40
C GLY A 308 17.86 8.24 -15.86
N TYR A 309 18.32 8.46 -14.62
CA TYR A 309 18.37 9.77 -13.98
C TYR A 309 19.77 10.40 -13.95
N GLY A 310 20.81 9.58 -14.16
CA GLY A 310 22.22 9.98 -14.15
C GLY A 310 22.61 10.87 -15.32
N SER A 311 22.47 12.19 -15.16
CA SER A 311 22.97 13.21 -16.10
C SER A 311 23.73 14.31 -15.38
N VAL A 312 24.72 14.91 -16.04
CA VAL A 312 25.48 16.06 -15.51
C VAL A 312 24.56 17.19 -15.03
N LYS A 313 23.48 17.47 -15.77
CA LYS A 313 22.51 18.49 -15.42
C LYS A 313 21.74 18.15 -14.14
N ASN A 314 21.40 16.88 -13.92
CA ASN A 314 20.70 16.45 -12.71
C ASN A 314 21.63 16.41 -11.51
N ILE A 315 22.87 15.97 -11.69
CA ILE A 315 23.92 16.04 -10.66
C ILE A 315 24.13 17.49 -10.20
N HIS A 316 24.23 18.45 -11.12
CA HIS A 316 24.34 19.86 -10.76
C HIS A 316 23.16 20.33 -9.89
N LYS A 317 21.94 19.92 -10.22
CA LYS A 317 20.75 20.30 -9.45
C LYS A 317 20.72 19.68 -8.06
N LEU A 318 21.18 18.43 -7.92
CA LEU A 318 21.29 17.77 -6.62
C LEU A 318 22.22 18.53 -5.68
N TYR A 319 23.39 18.98 -6.17
CA TYR A 319 24.27 19.86 -5.40
C TYR A 319 23.62 21.22 -5.11
N GLN A 320 22.99 21.85 -6.11
CA GLN A 320 22.33 23.15 -5.95
C GLN A 320 21.20 23.13 -4.91
N ASP A 321 20.49 22.02 -4.80
CA ASP A 321 19.36 21.83 -3.88
C ASP A 321 19.77 21.14 -2.56
N ASN A 322 21.08 20.89 -2.35
CA ASN A 322 21.64 20.17 -1.20
C ASN A 322 20.95 18.83 -0.91
N GLN A 323 20.68 18.05 -1.96
CA GLN A 323 20.03 16.75 -1.86
C GLN A 323 21.07 15.64 -2.09
N SER A 324 21.32 14.82 -1.06
CA SER A 324 22.24 13.69 -1.18
C SER A 324 21.68 12.57 -2.06
N PHE A 325 22.57 11.85 -2.74
CA PHE A 325 22.22 10.90 -3.78
C PHE A 325 23.16 9.71 -3.92
N ILE A 326 22.63 8.65 -4.51
CA ILE A 326 23.35 7.55 -5.16
C ILE A 326 22.76 7.37 -6.55
N LEU A 327 23.58 7.56 -7.58
CA LEU A 327 23.16 7.42 -8.98
C LEU A 327 24.01 6.39 -9.70
N ASN A 328 23.36 5.50 -10.45
CA ASN A 328 24.06 4.64 -11.39
C ASN A 328 24.37 5.42 -12.67
N MET A 329 25.59 5.33 -13.17
CA MET A 329 26.02 6.11 -14.33
C MET A 329 26.12 5.28 -15.59
N LYS A 330 25.80 5.92 -16.72
CA LYS A 330 26.10 5.36 -18.04
C LYS A 330 27.62 5.42 -18.28
N LEU A 331 28.19 4.33 -18.76
CA LEU A 331 29.65 4.19 -18.94
C LEU A 331 30.17 4.96 -20.17
N ASN A 332 29.28 5.50 -21.00
CA ASN A 332 29.64 6.34 -22.14
C ASN A 332 30.01 7.78 -21.74
N PHE A 333 29.77 8.19 -20.49
CA PHE A 333 30.26 9.46 -20.00
C PHE A 333 31.79 9.46 -19.95
N SER A 334 32.41 10.50 -20.52
CA SER A 334 33.87 10.61 -20.63
C SER A 334 34.58 10.50 -19.29
N ILE A 335 34.00 11.07 -18.22
CA ILE A 335 34.56 10.95 -16.87
C ILE A 335 34.61 9.50 -16.40
N CYS A 336 33.53 8.74 -16.58
CA CYS A 336 33.49 7.32 -16.23
C CYS A 336 34.51 6.53 -17.05
N ARG A 337 34.53 6.73 -18.37
CA ARG A 337 35.42 6.00 -19.28
C ARG A 337 36.90 6.27 -18.97
N ASN A 338 37.25 7.53 -18.69
CA ASN A 338 38.61 7.92 -18.34
C ASN A 338 39.05 7.35 -16.99
N LEU A 339 38.17 7.35 -15.98
CA LEU A 339 38.46 6.76 -14.67
C LEU A 339 38.59 5.24 -14.74
N ILE A 340 37.75 4.57 -15.53
CA ILE A 340 37.85 3.14 -15.77
C ILE A 340 39.18 2.81 -16.45
N ALA A 341 39.51 3.49 -17.56
CA ALA A 341 40.75 3.22 -18.30
C ALA A 341 42.00 3.47 -17.44
N LYS A 342 42.00 4.55 -16.64
CA LYS A 342 43.12 4.90 -15.76
C LYS A 342 43.36 3.84 -14.68
N ASN A 343 42.29 3.26 -14.14
CA ASN A 343 42.38 2.35 -12.98
C ASN A 343 42.07 0.88 -13.32
N LEU A 344 42.03 0.52 -14.60
CA LEU A 344 41.68 -0.83 -15.03
C LEU A 344 42.67 -1.88 -14.50
N SER A 345 43.97 -1.55 -14.44
CA SER A 345 44.98 -2.44 -13.88
C SER A 345 44.72 -2.76 -12.41
N TYR A 346 44.31 -1.76 -11.63
CA TYR A 346 43.93 -1.95 -10.22
C TYR A 346 42.66 -2.78 -10.09
N LEU A 347 41.65 -2.52 -10.93
CA LEU A 347 40.39 -3.29 -10.90
C LEU A 347 40.59 -4.75 -11.27
N LEU A 348 41.54 -5.07 -12.15
CA LEU A 348 41.88 -6.44 -12.53
C LEU A 348 42.84 -7.13 -11.54
N ASP A 349 43.36 -6.41 -10.56
CA ASP A 349 44.24 -6.98 -9.53
C ASP A 349 43.40 -7.74 -8.49
N ASP A 350 43.76 -8.99 -8.23
CA ASP A 350 43.05 -9.87 -7.27
C ASP A 350 42.99 -9.28 -5.86
N CYS A 351 43.93 -8.40 -5.48
CA CYS A 351 43.93 -7.73 -4.17
C CYS A 351 42.84 -6.66 -4.04
N SER A 352 42.22 -6.24 -5.14
CA SER A 352 41.07 -5.31 -5.13
C SER A 352 39.73 -6.03 -4.95
N TYR A 353 39.73 -7.35 -4.82
CA TYR A 353 38.54 -8.17 -4.62
C TYR A 353 37.90 -7.93 -3.25
N ASN A 354 36.63 -7.52 -3.26
CA ASN A 354 35.85 -7.34 -2.05
C ASN A 354 34.97 -8.58 -1.81
N ARG A 355 35.33 -9.38 -0.81
CA ARG A 355 34.61 -10.62 -0.45
C ARG A 355 33.12 -10.43 -0.17
N LYS A 356 32.69 -9.29 0.40
CA LYS A 356 31.27 -9.07 0.72
C LYS A 356 30.43 -8.79 -0.54
N LEU A 357 31.06 -8.24 -1.57
CA LEU A 357 30.40 -7.86 -2.82
C LEU A 357 30.64 -8.88 -3.93
N GLU A 358 31.56 -9.82 -3.70
CA GLU A 358 32.04 -10.81 -4.68
C GLU A 358 32.56 -10.19 -5.98
N GLN A 359 33.07 -8.95 -5.89
CA GLN A 359 33.47 -8.12 -7.02
C GLN A 359 34.75 -7.35 -6.68
N ASN A 360 35.50 -6.95 -7.72
CA ASN A 360 36.64 -6.05 -7.56
C ASN A 360 36.15 -4.61 -7.50
N VAL A 361 36.67 -3.84 -6.55
CA VAL A 361 36.10 -2.53 -6.23
C VAL A 361 37.18 -1.47 -6.09
N LEU A 362 36.88 -0.30 -6.68
CA LEU A 362 37.64 0.92 -6.47
C LEU A 362 36.70 2.06 -6.12
N THR A 363 37.05 2.83 -5.09
CA THR A 363 36.40 4.12 -4.81
C THR A 363 37.41 5.23 -5.03
N THR A 364 37.02 6.22 -5.84
CA THR A 364 37.82 7.43 -6.07
C THR A 364 37.03 8.65 -5.63
N GLU A 365 37.65 9.51 -4.84
CA GLU A 365 37.10 10.81 -4.50
C GLU A 365 37.52 11.86 -5.53
N ILE A 366 36.57 12.68 -5.97
CA ILE A 366 36.82 13.81 -6.87
C ILE A 366 36.14 15.09 -6.38
N ASP A 367 36.75 16.23 -6.72
CA ASP A 367 36.10 17.54 -6.62
C ASP A 367 35.20 17.75 -7.85
N TRP A 368 33.89 17.57 -7.68
CA TRP A 368 32.93 17.86 -8.72
C TRP A 368 32.65 19.35 -8.81
N SER A 369 32.92 19.95 -9.95
CA SER A 369 32.59 21.36 -10.19
C SER A 369 31.19 21.51 -10.76
N TYR A 370 30.37 22.39 -10.19
CA TYR A 370 29.00 22.65 -10.63
C TYR A 370 28.67 24.16 -10.62
N PRO A 371 27.67 24.63 -11.38
CA PRO A 371 27.25 26.03 -11.34
C PRO A 371 26.53 26.33 -10.01
N GLY A 372 26.95 27.36 -9.27
CA GLY A 372 26.25 27.75 -8.04
C GLY A 372 24.89 28.43 -8.31
N ASN A 373 24.01 28.45 -7.31
CA ASN A 373 22.70 29.09 -7.36
C ASN A 373 22.83 30.61 -7.11
N TYR A 374 23.06 31.40 -8.16
CA TYR A 374 23.12 32.86 -8.06
C TYR A 374 21.88 33.50 -8.70
N ASN A 375 21.01 34.06 -7.86
CA ASN A 375 19.78 34.76 -8.26
C ASN A 375 20.00 36.26 -8.52
N LYS A 376 21.19 36.67 -8.98
CA LYS A 376 21.51 38.09 -9.28
C LYS A 376 22.07 38.23 -10.69
N ASP A 377 21.61 39.29 -11.37
CA ASP A 377 22.05 39.82 -12.68
C ASP A 377 23.58 39.95 -12.80
N SER A 378 24.26 38.81 -12.90
CA SER A 378 25.69 38.75 -13.13
C SER A 378 25.92 37.83 -14.33
N THR A 379 26.64 38.35 -15.30
CA THR A 379 26.90 37.73 -16.61
C THR A 379 27.74 36.45 -16.55
N ARG A 380 28.13 35.97 -15.34
CA ARG A 380 28.88 34.72 -15.13
C ARG A 380 28.45 34.00 -13.85
N CYS A 381 27.89 32.79 -13.98
CA CYS A 381 27.65 31.90 -12.84
C CYS A 381 28.99 31.42 -12.28
N LYS A 382 29.32 31.79 -11.03
CA LYS A 382 30.48 31.24 -10.32
C LYS A 382 30.29 29.72 -10.16
N ARG A 383 31.35 28.96 -10.43
CA ARG A 383 31.34 27.51 -10.21
C ARG A 383 31.75 27.21 -8.77
N GLU A 384 31.01 26.32 -8.16
CA GLU A 384 31.30 25.76 -6.83
C GLU A 384 31.90 24.37 -7.00
N LYS A 385 32.45 23.84 -5.91
CA LYS A 385 33.01 22.49 -5.83
C LYS A 385 32.32 21.72 -4.73
N GLY A 386 31.95 20.48 -5.03
CA GLY A 386 31.38 19.54 -4.08
C GLY A 386 32.16 18.23 -4.15
N ARG A 387 32.33 17.57 -3.01
CA ARG A 387 32.96 16.25 -2.96
C ARG A 387 32.04 15.23 -3.61
N MET A 388 32.62 14.29 -4.35
CA MET A 388 31.92 13.18 -4.98
C MET A 388 32.75 11.91 -4.89
N PHE A 389 32.12 10.82 -4.49
CA PHE A 389 32.66 9.48 -4.50
C PHE A 389 32.19 8.74 -5.75
N ILE A 390 33.15 8.14 -6.45
CA ILE A 390 32.93 7.32 -7.64
C ILE A 390 33.33 5.90 -7.28
N HIS A 391 32.33 5.02 -7.15
CA HIS A 391 32.53 3.60 -6.88
C HIS A 391 32.45 2.84 -8.20
N ILE A 392 33.52 2.14 -8.55
CA ILE A 392 33.64 1.29 -9.73
C ILE A 392 33.68 -0.16 -9.26
N TYR A 393 32.72 -0.95 -9.74
CA TYR A 393 32.60 -2.37 -9.46
C TYR A 393 32.91 -3.13 -10.75
N LEU A 394 33.79 -4.11 -10.67
CA LEU A 394 34.09 -5.04 -11.74
C LEU A 394 33.60 -6.44 -11.35
N ASP A 395 32.69 -6.94 -12.16
CA ASP A 395 32.15 -8.29 -12.12
C ASP A 395 32.89 -9.16 -13.15
N HIS A 396 33.63 -10.14 -12.66
CA HIS A 396 34.43 -11.04 -13.49
C HIS A 396 33.56 -12.03 -14.27
N GLU A 397 32.43 -12.48 -13.73
CA GLU A 397 31.54 -13.42 -14.42
C GLU A 397 30.94 -12.77 -15.65
N ILE A 398 30.36 -11.57 -15.48
CA ILE A 398 29.78 -10.80 -16.59
C ILE A 398 30.85 -10.45 -17.64
N ARG A 399 32.07 -10.12 -17.20
CA ARG A 399 33.18 -9.80 -18.11
C ARG A 399 33.62 -11.01 -18.91
N ASN A 400 33.81 -12.16 -18.25
CA ASN A 400 34.25 -13.39 -18.89
C ASN A 400 33.18 -13.92 -19.85
N GLU A 401 31.91 -13.89 -19.46
CA GLU A 401 30.79 -14.28 -20.34
C GLU A 401 30.74 -13.40 -21.60
N ALA A 402 30.98 -12.09 -21.47
CA ALA A 402 31.07 -11.18 -22.60
C ALA A 402 32.27 -11.50 -23.52
N GLU A 403 33.40 -11.92 -22.96
CA GLU A 403 34.56 -12.35 -23.72
C GLU A 403 34.32 -13.66 -24.45
N ASP A 404 33.67 -14.63 -23.81
CA ASP A 404 33.34 -15.91 -24.42
C ASP A 404 32.30 -15.75 -25.53
N LYS A 405 31.27 -14.92 -25.34
CA LYS A 405 30.32 -14.54 -26.41
C LYS A 405 31.02 -13.86 -27.59
N PHE A 406 31.97 -12.97 -27.31
CA PHE A 406 32.77 -12.33 -28.36
C PHE A 406 33.61 -13.36 -29.12
N ARG A 407 34.26 -14.30 -28.42
CA ARG A 407 35.07 -15.37 -29.01
C ARG A 407 34.22 -16.30 -29.86
N ALA A 408 33.07 -16.75 -29.35
CA ALA A 408 32.13 -17.62 -30.05
C ALA A 408 31.56 -16.93 -31.31
N GLY A 409 31.16 -15.66 -31.21
CA GLY A 409 30.66 -14.90 -32.35
C GLY A 409 31.71 -14.75 -33.46
N ILE A 410 32.97 -14.47 -33.13
CA ILE A 410 34.05 -14.42 -34.13
C ILE A 410 34.26 -15.81 -34.78
N ALA A 411 34.25 -16.88 -34.00
CA ALA A 411 34.42 -18.24 -34.52
C ALA A 411 33.31 -18.60 -35.51
N GLU A 412 32.05 -18.34 -35.16
CA GLU A 412 30.89 -18.58 -36.02
C GLU A 412 31.00 -17.83 -37.35
N LEU A 413 31.36 -16.54 -37.32
CA LEU A 413 31.51 -15.74 -38.53
C LEU A 413 32.68 -16.21 -39.42
N LEU A 414 33.76 -16.70 -38.81
CA LEU A 414 34.89 -17.27 -39.55
C LEU A 414 34.59 -18.67 -40.11
N ASP A 415 33.72 -19.45 -39.46
CA ASP A 415 33.24 -20.74 -39.97
C ASP A 415 32.27 -20.51 -41.14
N LYS A 416 31.31 -19.56 -41.03
CA LYS A 416 30.45 -19.15 -42.15
C LYS A 416 31.25 -18.71 -43.38
N GLN A 417 32.32 -17.93 -43.20
CA GLN A 417 33.22 -17.54 -44.31
C GLN A 417 33.97 -18.72 -44.93
N ARG A 418 34.30 -19.75 -44.14
CA ARG A 418 35.04 -20.93 -44.61
C ARG A 418 34.13 -21.92 -45.32
N GLU A 419 32.93 -22.15 -44.79
CA GLU A 419 31.95 -23.08 -45.34
C GLU A 419 31.30 -22.52 -46.61
N GLY A 420 31.15 -21.20 -46.72
CA GLY A 420 30.67 -20.53 -47.95
C GLY A 420 29.22 -20.84 -48.32
N ILE A 421 28.44 -21.38 -47.37
CA ILE A 421 27.06 -21.85 -47.59
C ILE A 421 26.07 -20.69 -47.61
N GLU A 422 26.31 -19.64 -46.81
CA GLU A 422 25.49 -18.43 -46.75
C GLU A 422 26.36 -17.16 -46.81
N PRO A 423 25.96 -16.13 -47.57
CA PRO A 423 26.65 -14.85 -47.58
C PRO A 423 26.45 -14.15 -46.23
N LEU A 424 27.54 -13.60 -45.68
CA LEU A 424 27.49 -12.76 -44.49
C LEU A 424 26.57 -11.57 -44.73
N THR A 425 25.80 -11.21 -43.70
CA THR A 425 25.06 -9.95 -43.68
C THR A 425 26.02 -8.75 -43.63
N GLN A 426 25.51 -7.56 -43.95
CA GLN A 426 26.31 -6.33 -43.89
C GLN A 426 26.87 -6.09 -42.48
N ASP A 427 26.04 -6.28 -41.45
CA ASP A 427 26.43 -6.10 -40.05
C ASP A 427 27.54 -7.08 -39.62
N GLU A 428 27.47 -8.34 -40.06
CA GLU A 428 28.50 -9.34 -39.77
C GLU A 428 29.83 -9.03 -40.47
N THR A 429 29.76 -8.48 -41.69
CA THR A 429 30.93 -8.06 -42.46
C THR A 429 31.61 -6.83 -41.81
N ASP A 430 30.80 -5.86 -41.38
CA ASP A 430 31.27 -4.68 -40.66
C ASP A 430 31.87 -5.07 -39.31
N PHE A 431 31.29 -6.05 -38.61
CA PHE A 431 31.85 -6.59 -37.37
C PHE A 431 33.20 -7.26 -37.59
N LEU A 432 33.33 -8.16 -38.58
CA LEU A 432 34.61 -8.81 -38.88
C LEU A 432 35.69 -7.80 -39.28
N SER A 433 35.38 -6.83 -40.15
CA SER A 433 36.35 -5.81 -40.56
C SER A 433 36.79 -4.91 -39.40
N THR A 434 35.95 -4.72 -38.39
CA THR A 434 36.28 -3.92 -37.21
C THR A 434 37.22 -4.66 -36.25
N TYR A 435 37.02 -5.96 -36.04
CA TYR A 435 37.70 -6.72 -34.97
C TYR A 435 38.77 -7.69 -35.47
N VAL A 436 38.80 -8.03 -36.76
CA VAL A 436 39.75 -8.95 -37.37
C VAL A 436 40.63 -8.21 -38.36
N THR A 437 41.93 -8.43 -38.25
CA THR A 437 42.98 -7.89 -39.13
C THR A 437 43.84 -9.05 -39.65
N GLU A 438 44.61 -8.83 -40.71
CA GLU A 438 45.56 -9.83 -41.20
C GLU A 438 46.98 -9.53 -40.70
N ASP A 439 47.69 -10.57 -40.26
CA ASP A 439 49.10 -10.46 -39.90
C ASP A 439 50.00 -10.46 -41.16
N SER A 440 51.31 -10.28 -40.98
CA SER A 440 52.28 -10.29 -42.08
C SER A 440 52.34 -11.61 -42.86
N ASN A 441 51.70 -12.68 -42.35
CA ASN A 441 51.64 -14.00 -42.97
C ASN A 441 50.23 -14.30 -43.54
N GLY A 442 49.33 -13.31 -43.61
CA GLY A 442 47.96 -13.47 -44.10
C GLY A 442 47.03 -14.23 -43.15
N ARG A 443 47.42 -14.44 -41.89
CA ARG A 443 46.56 -15.06 -40.89
C ARG A 443 45.63 -14.02 -40.27
N LYS A 444 44.36 -14.38 -40.15
CA LYS A 444 43.37 -13.56 -39.44
C LYS A 444 43.70 -13.54 -37.95
N VAL A 445 44.00 -12.35 -37.44
CA VAL A 445 44.32 -12.05 -36.04
C VAL A 445 43.39 -10.99 -35.50
N ILE A 446 43.11 -11.04 -34.19
CA ILE A 446 42.23 -10.07 -33.55
C ILE A 446 42.94 -8.71 -33.43
N ASN A 447 42.23 -7.64 -33.77
CA ASN A 447 42.66 -6.28 -33.46
C ASN A 447 42.55 -6.06 -31.93
N ASN A 448 43.68 -6.20 -31.24
CA ASN A 448 43.73 -6.09 -29.77
C ASN A 448 43.26 -4.72 -29.25
N ILE A 449 43.47 -3.64 -30.01
CA ILE A 449 43.01 -2.29 -29.61
C ILE A 449 41.48 -2.25 -29.64
N LYS A 450 40.86 -2.73 -30.72
CA LYS A 450 39.40 -2.75 -30.85
C LYS A 450 38.74 -3.71 -29.86
N LYS A 451 39.33 -4.89 -29.64
CA LYS A 451 38.89 -5.80 -28.58
C LYS A 451 39.00 -5.14 -27.21
N PHE A 452 40.10 -4.44 -26.92
CA PHE A 452 40.25 -3.71 -25.66
C PHE A 452 39.19 -2.63 -25.48
N GLU A 453 38.93 -1.80 -26.49
CA GLU A 453 37.88 -0.78 -26.47
C GLU A 453 36.48 -1.37 -26.23
N TYR A 454 36.19 -2.52 -26.84
CA TYR A 454 34.95 -3.27 -26.66
C TYR A 454 34.83 -3.82 -25.23
N MET A 455 35.92 -4.38 -24.70
CA MET A 455 35.97 -5.00 -23.37
C MET A 455 36.06 -3.99 -22.23
N LEU A 456 36.52 -2.76 -22.48
CA LEU A 456 36.83 -1.75 -21.45
C LEU A 456 35.71 -1.58 -20.42
N CYS A 457 34.46 -1.55 -20.86
CA CYS A 457 33.29 -1.31 -20.01
C CYS A 457 32.51 -2.60 -19.64
N LYS A 458 32.95 -3.77 -20.09
CA LYS A 458 32.26 -5.05 -19.85
C LYS A 458 32.51 -5.54 -18.42
N GLY A 459 31.44 -5.94 -17.76
CA GLY A 459 31.44 -6.28 -16.33
C GLY A 459 31.55 -5.09 -15.38
N ILE A 460 31.52 -3.85 -15.89
CA ILE A 460 31.71 -2.67 -15.03
C ILE A 460 30.38 -2.00 -14.67
N ARG A 461 30.23 -1.64 -13.40
CA ARG A 461 29.18 -0.76 -12.89
C ARG A 461 29.81 0.44 -12.18
N VAL A 462 29.25 1.62 -12.37
CA VAL A 462 29.71 2.86 -11.72
C VAL A 462 28.58 3.51 -10.95
N LEU A 463 28.74 3.65 -9.64
CA LEU A 463 27.84 4.39 -8.77
C LEU A 463 28.51 5.71 -8.35
N LEU A 464 27.75 6.80 -8.41
CA LEU A 464 28.16 8.11 -7.88
C LEU A 464 27.41 8.41 -6.60
N SER A 465 28.11 8.90 -5.58
CA SER A 465 27.49 9.47 -4.38
C SER A 465 28.18 10.76 -3.97
N ASP A 466 27.45 11.71 -3.40
CA ASP A 466 28.01 12.89 -2.73
C ASP A 466 28.36 12.62 -1.26
N PHE A 467 27.71 11.63 -0.66
CA PHE A 467 27.73 11.39 0.79
C PHE A 467 28.34 10.04 1.17
N VAL A 468 27.94 8.96 0.50
CA VAL A 468 28.37 7.60 0.86
C VAL A 468 29.76 7.33 0.29
N SER A 469 30.75 7.17 1.16
CA SER A 469 32.13 6.86 0.77
C SER A 469 32.45 5.36 0.76
N ASP A 470 31.67 4.54 1.48
CA ASP A 470 31.85 3.09 1.52
C ASP A 470 31.18 2.42 0.30
N PRO A 471 31.93 1.69 -0.55
CA PRO A 471 31.33 1.00 -1.68
C PRO A 471 30.39 -0.15 -1.27
N VAL A 472 30.56 -0.75 -0.09
CA VAL A 472 29.64 -1.82 0.34
C VAL A 472 28.26 -1.25 0.65
N GLU A 473 28.20 -0.16 1.41
CA GLU A 473 26.98 0.61 1.67
C GLU A 473 26.33 1.13 0.39
N ALA A 474 27.11 1.73 -0.53
CA ALA A 474 26.58 2.25 -1.79
C ALA A 474 26.00 1.16 -2.69
N SER A 475 26.67 0.00 -2.78
CA SER A 475 26.17 -1.16 -3.52
C SER A 475 24.90 -1.73 -2.88
N ARG A 476 24.88 -1.86 -1.54
CA ARG A 476 23.70 -2.32 -0.80
C ARG A 476 22.48 -1.44 -1.06
N ALA A 477 22.60 -0.13 -0.86
CA ALA A 477 21.51 0.82 -1.08
C ALA A 477 21.00 0.80 -2.54
N TYR A 478 21.90 0.56 -3.51
CA TYR A 478 21.51 0.40 -4.91
C TYR A 478 20.79 -0.93 -5.18
N THR A 479 21.22 -2.02 -4.57
CA THR A 479 20.57 -3.34 -4.69
C THR A 479 19.19 -3.33 -4.03
N GLU A 480 19.05 -2.77 -2.82
CA GLU A 480 17.76 -2.58 -2.14
C GLU A 480 16.79 -1.74 -3.01
N ARG A 481 17.27 -0.70 -3.70
CA ARG A 481 16.48 0.02 -4.70
C ARG A 481 16.00 -0.87 -5.86
N ASN A 482 16.83 -1.79 -6.35
CA ASN A 482 16.43 -2.74 -7.41
C ASN A 482 15.34 -3.70 -6.91
N GLU A 483 15.44 -4.18 -5.66
CA GLU A 483 14.42 -5.02 -5.05
C GLU A 483 13.09 -4.29 -4.93
N VAL A 484 13.13 -3.00 -4.58
CA VAL A 484 11.99 -2.12 -4.56
C VAL A 484 11.37 -1.95 -5.96
N GLU A 485 12.16 -1.70 -7.01
CA GLU A 485 11.68 -1.66 -8.41
C GLU A 485 11.03 -2.99 -8.84
N GLU A 486 11.70 -4.12 -8.57
CA GLU A 486 11.17 -5.44 -8.95
C GLU A 486 9.87 -5.73 -8.19
N SER A 487 9.81 -5.33 -6.92
CA SER A 487 8.60 -5.37 -6.12
C SER A 487 7.50 -4.54 -6.76
N PHE A 488 7.75 -3.29 -7.15
CA PHE A 488 6.77 -2.46 -7.82
C PHE A 488 6.27 -3.05 -9.13
N ARG A 489 7.18 -3.59 -9.95
CA ARG A 489 6.80 -4.20 -11.23
C ARG A 489 5.87 -5.40 -11.01
N LYS A 490 6.23 -6.29 -10.08
CA LYS A 490 5.39 -7.44 -9.69
C LYS A 490 4.06 -6.99 -9.08
N LEU A 491 4.05 -5.93 -8.26
CA LEU A 491 2.85 -5.42 -7.60
C LEU A 491 1.92 -4.64 -8.54
N LYS A 492 2.45 -3.99 -9.57
CA LYS A 492 1.66 -3.44 -10.67
C LYS A 492 0.89 -4.54 -11.40
N ASP A 493 1.54 -5.68 -11.60
CA ASP A 493 0.90 -6.86 -12.18
C ASP A 493 -0.16 -7.40 -11.20
N PHE A 494 0.17 -7.55 -9.92
CA PHE A 494 -0.73 -8.01 -8.86
C PHE A 494 -1.74 -6.99 -8.36
N THR A 495 -1.90 -5.83 -8.98
CA THR A 495 -2.99 -4.88 -8.68
C THR A 495 -3.89 -4.65 -9.90
N GLY A 496 -3.60 -5.33 -11.02
CA GLY A 496 -4.28 -5.08 -12.29
C GLY A 496 -3.95 -3.72 -12.90
N ALA A 497 -2.87 -3.07 -12.46
CA ALA A 497 -2.48 -1.73 -12.89
C ALA A 497 -1.73 -1.70 -14.25
N ARG A 498 -1.57 -2.85 -14.93
CA ARG A 498 -1.09 -2.88 -16.32
C ARG A 498 -1.99 -2.10 -17.27
N ARG A 499 -3.30 -2.14 -17.02
CA ARG A 499 -4.32 -1.41 -17.79
C ARG A 499 -5.37 -0.89 -16.84
N LEU A 500 -5.52 0.43 -16.77
CA LEU A 500 -6.44 1.04 -15.83
C LEU A 500 -7.91 0.90 -16.25
N HIS A 501 -8.24 0.56 -17.49
CA HIS A 501 -9.62 0.50 -18.00
C HIS A 501 -10.44 1.75 -17.61
N VAL A 502 -9.93 2.93 -17.98
CA VAL A 502 -10.55 4.23 -17.72
C VAL A 502 -10.78 4.94 -19.04
N SER A 503 -11.95 5.55 -19.20
CA SER A 503 -12.35 6.34 -20.37
C SER A 503 -12.36 7.85 -20.14
N SER A 504 -12.14 8.33 -18.90
CA SER A 504 -12.18 9.76 -18.54
C SER A 504 -11.01 10.17 -17.63
N SER A 505 -10.35 11.28 -17.96
CA SER A 505 -9.29 11.86 -17.12
C SER A 505 -9.75 12.21 -15.69
N LYS A 506 -11.03 12.53 -15.47
CA LYS A 506 -11.55 12.92 -14.14
C LYS A 506 -11.47 11.79 -13.11
N THR A 507 -11.68 10.54 -13.53
CA THR A 507 -11.59 9.36 -12.65
C THR A 507 -10.21 8.75 -12.63
N LEU A 508 -9.34 9.11 -13.58
CA LEU A 508 -7.99 8.58 -13.70
C LEU A 508 -7.16 8.83 -12.43
N SER A 509 -7.12 10.08 -11.95
CA SER A 509 -6.33 10.44 -10.76
C SER A 509 -6.76 9.67 -9.51
N GLY A 510 -8.06 9.60 -9.24
CA GLY A 510 -8.59 8.80 -8.13
C GLY A 510 -8.31 7.32 -8.28
N LYS A 511 -8.43 6.76 -9.49
CA LYS A 511 -8.13 5.35 -9.74
C LYS A 511 -6.65 5.04 -9.60
N ILE A 512 -5.76 5.88 -10.12
CA ILE A 512 -4.31 5.76 -9.91
C ILE A 512 -4.01 5.84 -8.41
N PHE A 513 -4.66 6.73 -7.66
CA PHE A 513 -4.48 6.83 -6.22
C PHE A 513 -4.87 5.53 -5.49
N VAL A 514 -5.97 4.88 -5.85
CA VAL A 514 -6.35 3.57 -5.28
C VAL A 514 -5.30 2.49 -5.59
N HIS A 515 -4.79 2.43 -6.82
CA HIS A 515 -3.74 1.46 -7.18
C HIS A 515 -2.42 1.79 -6.47
N PHE A 516 -2.10 3.07 -6.30
CA PHE A 516 -0.97 3.52 -5.50
C PHE A 516 -1.10 3.02 -4.06
N LEU A 517 -2.25 3.23 -3.40
CA LEU A 517 -2.49 2.73 -2.04
C LEU A 517 -2.39 1.20 -1.97
N SER A 518 -3.01 0.50 -2.91
CA SER A 518 -2.97 -0.97 -3.00
C SER A 518 -1.53 -1.51 -3.12
N CYS A 519 -0.78 -0.96 -4.08
CA CYS A 519 0.63 -1.29 -4.30
C CYS A 519 1.48 -0.97 -3.06
N SER A 520 1.21 0.15 -2.40
CA SER A 520 1.92 0.58 -1.19
C SER A 520 1.72 -0.37 -0.01
N ILE A 521 0.49 -0.82 0.22
CA ILE A 521 0.17 -1.80 1.25
C ILE A 521 0.91 -3.11 0.98
N LEU A 522 0.93 -3.54 -0.28
CA LEU A 522 1.64 -4.76 -0.67
C LEU A 522 3.17 -4.61 -0.59
N CYS A 523 3.73 -3.42 -0.83
CA CYS A 523 5.14 -3.12 -0.59
C CYS A 523 5.50 -3.26 0.89
N MET A 524 4.67 -2.72 1.78
CA MET A 524 4.87 -2.83 3.24
C MET A 524 4.75 -4.30 3.70
N LEU A 525 3.77 -5.05 3.17
CA LEU A 525 3.64 -6.49 3.45
C LEU A 525 4.86 -7.27 2.98
N ARG A 526 5.33 -7.02 1.76
CA ARG A 526 6.53 -7.66 1.21
C ARG A 526 7.77 -7.31 2.00
N HIS A 527 7.93 -6.06 2.41
CA HIS A 527 9.04 -5.66 3.27
C HIS A 527 9.01 -6.43 4.60
N ARG A 528 7.83 -6.59 5.21
CA ARG A 528 7.69 -7.38 6.44
C ARG A 528 8.04 -8.86 6.25
N ILE A 529 7.69 -9.43 5.10
CA ILE A 529 8.12 -10.79 4.71
C ILE A 529 9.65 -10.89 4.61
N HIS A 530 10.28 -9.98 3.85
CA HIS A 530 11.75 -9.95 3.71
C HIS A 530 12.45 -9.78 5.06
N SER A 531 11.91 -8.94 5.94
CA SER A 531 12.42 -8.74 7.30
C SER A 531 12.34 -10.02 8.13
N ALA A 532 11.25 -10.79 8.02
CA ALA A 532 11.12 -12.09 8.68
C ALA A 532 12.09 -13.13 8.12
N GLU A 533 12.23 -13.20 6.80
CA GLU A 533 13.20 -14.10 6.12
C GLU A 533 14.64 -13.76 6.50
N ALA A 534 14.99 -12.48 6.60
CA ALA A 534 16.30 -12.01 7.06
C ALA A 534 16.60 -12.41 8.52
N LYS A 535 15.58 -12.57 9.36
CA LYS A 535 15.69 -13.13 10.72
C LYS A 535 15.78 -14.66 10.74
N GLY A 536 15.75 -15.33 9.57
CA GLY A 536 15.80 -16.79 9.44
C GLY A 536 14.44 -17.48 9.62
N ILE A 537 13.33 -16.73 9.61
CA ILE A 537 11.98 -17.30 9.72
C ILE A 537 11.54 -17.77 8.34
N GLN A 538 11.27 -19.07 8.20
CA GLN A 538 10.70 -19.62 6.98
C GLN A 538 9.17 -19.48 6.99
N LEU A 539 8.64 -18.64 6.10
CA LEU A 539 7.20 -18.48 5.96
C LEU A 539 6.59 -19.64 5.14
N PRO A 540 5.36 -20.08 5.46
CA PRO A 540 4.80 -21.32 4.92
C PRO A 540 4.24 -21.23 3.49
N PHE A 541 4.35 -20.08 2.83
CA PHE A 541 3.79 -19.80 1.51
C PHE A 541 4.83 -19.19 0.57
N ASP A 542 4.84 -19.65 -0.68
CA ASP A 542 5.86 -19.30 -1.68
C ASP A 542 5.59 -17.97 -2.41
N SER A 543 4.40 -17.38 -2.22
CA SER A 543 4.03 -16.11 -2.87
C SER A 543 2.94 -15.35 -2.13
N VAL A 544 2.93 -14.02 -2.28
CA VAL A 544 1.92 -13.12 -1.67
C VAL A 544 0.50 -13.45 -2.13
N PRO A 545 0.20 -13.71 -3.42
CA PRO A 545 -1.15 -14.10 -3.83
C PRO A 545 -1.63 -15.40 -3.19
N LYS A 546 -0.76 -16.42 -3.10
CA LYS A 546 -1.09 -17.71 -2.47
C LYS A 546 -1.35 -17.55 -0.98
N MET A 547 -0.57 -16.69 -0.32
CA MET A 547 -0.73 -16.33 1.08
C MET A 547 -2.08 -15.64 1.33
N LEU A 548 -2.41 -14.57 0.58
CA LEU A 548 -3.68 -13.85 0.72
C LEU A 548 -4.88 -14.75 0.42
N SER A 549 -4.79 -15.57 -0.63
CA SER A 549 -5.84 -16.53 -0.98
C SER A 549 -6.05 -17.58 0.12
N SER A 550 -4.98 -18.10 0.74
CA SER A 550 -5.08 -19.06 1.85
C SER A 550 -5.83 -18.49 3.07
N LEU A 551 -5.67 -17.19 3.33
CA LEU A 551 -6.31 -16.50 4.44
C LEU A 551 -7.80 -16.24 4.22
N SER A 552 -8.32 -16.38 2.99
CA SER A 552 -9.75 -16.19 2.69
C SER A 552 -10.67 -17.14 3.49
N ASN A 553 -10.20 -18.34 3.85
CA ASN A 553 -11.01 -19.28 4.63
C ASN A 553 -11.17 -18.88 6.11
N ILE A 554 -10.44 -17.88 6.60
CA ILE A 554 -10.68 -17.34 7.94
C ILE A 554 -11.86 -16.37 7.81
N THR A 555 -12.96 -16.68 8.49
CA THR A 555 -14.19 -15.91 8.42
C THR A 555 -14.47 -15.16 9.72
N GLN A 556 -15.20 -14.07 9.64
CA GLN A 556 -15.79 -13.37 10.77
C GLN A 556 -17.31 -13.55 10.71
N THR A 557 -17.89 -14.02 11.80
CA THR A 557 -19.34 -14.08 11.98
C THR A 557 -19.80 -12.86 12.77
N ILE A 558 -20.66 -12.06 12.17
CA ILE A 558 -21.16 -10.80 12.71
C ILE A 558 -22.60 -10.98 13.17
N PHE A 559 -22.93 -10.42 14.33
CA PHE A 559 -24.26 -10.37 14.95
C PHE A 559 -24.47 -8.99 15.62
N PRO A 560 -25.69 -8.63 16.05
CA PRO A 560 -26.00 -7.26 16.50
C PRO A 560 -25.14 -6.69 17.64
N ASP A 561 -24.55 -7.55 18.47
CA ASP A 561 -23.76 -7.11 19.63
C ASP A 561 -22.23 -7.26 19.42
N GLY A 562 -21.80 -7.78 18.26
CA GLY A 562 -20.38 -8.02 18.00
C GLY A 562 -20.09 -9.01 16.87
N GLY A 563 -18.87 -9.51 16.81
CA GLY A 563 -18.46 -10.55 15.89
C GLY A 563 -17.32 -11.40 16.45
N TYR A 564 -17.25 -12.66 16.01
CA TYR A 564 -16.14 -13.56 16.35
C TYR A 564 -15.54 -14.17 15.08
N PHE A 565 -14.27 -14.58 15.16
CA PHE A 565 -13.53 -15.16 14.05
C PHE A 565 -13.50 -16.69 14.12
N SER A 566 -13.41 -17.34 12.96
CA SER A 566 -13.15 -18.78 12.85
C SER A 566 -11.74 -19.13 13.33
N GLU A 567 -11.53 -20.39 13.69
CA GLU A 567 -10.26 -20.90 14.20
C GLU A 567 -9.09 -20.74 13.20
N ILE A 568 -7.90 -20.41 13.72
CA ILE A 568 -6.68 -20.26 12.94
C ILE A 568 -5.72 -21.40 13.31
N VAL A 569 -5.45 -22.28 12.35
CA VAL A 569 -4.67 -23.50 12.57
C VAL A 569 -3.58 -23.71 11.52
N GLY A 570 -2.57 -24.50 11.88
CA GLY A 570 -1.47 -24.93 11.00
C GLY A 570 -0.69 -23.77 10.39
N LYS A 571 -0.44 -23.86 9.08
CA LYS A 571 0.35 -22.87 8.30
C LYS A 571 -0.13 -21.42 8.45
N LYS A 572 -1.42 -21.19 8.70
CA LYS A 572 -1.94 -19.82 8.90
C LYS A 572 -1.46 -19.23 10.23
N LYS A 573 -1.42 -20.06 11.27
CA LYS A 573 -0.92 -19.68 12.58
C LYS A 573 0.57 -19.34 12.50
N GLU A 574 1.35 -20.22 11.88
CA GLU A 574 2.79 -20.01 11.60
C GLU A 574 3.03 -18.71 10.82
N LEU A 575 2.18 -18.38 9.85
CA LEU A 575 2.28 -17.13 9.11
C LEU A 575 2.07 -15.89 9.99
N PHE A 576 1.01 -15.86 10.80
CA PHE A 576 0.74 -14.72 11.68
C PHE A 576 1.85 -14.54 12.71
N GLU A 577 2.34 -15.64 13.30
CA GLU A 577 3.46 -15.64 14.25
C GLU A 577 4.76 -15.18 13.58
N GLY A 578 5.08 -15.72 12.40
CA GLY A 578 6.29 -15.37 11.65
C GLY A 578 6.34 -13.91 11.18
N LEU A 579 5.17 -13.29 10.94
CA LEU A 579 5.06 -11.87 10.63
C LEU A 579 4.89 -10.99 11.87
N GLU A 580 4.88 -11.56 13.08
CA GLU A 580 4.64 -10.83 14.34
C GLU A 580 3.29 -10.07 14.32
N ILE A 581 2.24 -10.69 13.77
CA ILE A 581 0.90 -10.10 13.63
C ILE A 581 -0.05 -10.77 14.63
N PRO A 582 -0.81 -9.98 15.44
CA PRO A 582 -1.74 -10.54 16.41
C PRO A 582 -2.88 -11.30 15.71
N PHE A 583 -3.35 -12.35 16.38
CA PHE A 583 -4.52 -13.09 15.92
C PHE A 583 -5.77 -12.22 16.00
N PRO A 584 -6.74 -12.41 15.09
CA PRO A 584 -8.07 -11.84 15.21
C PRO A 584 -8.75 -12.26 16.53
N GLU A 585 -9.20 -11.28 17.29
CA GLU A 585 -9.95 -11.48 18.54
C GLU A 585 -11.45 -11.14 18.35
N PRO A 586 -12.34 -11.65 19.22
CA PRO A 586 -13.74 -11.25 19.19
C PRO A 586 -13.91 -9.74 19.36
N GLU A 587 -14.73 -9.14 18.51
CA GLU A 587 -15.03 -7.71 18.52
C GLU A 587 -16.42 -7.49 19.13
N MET A 588 -16.54 -6.65 20.16
CA MET A 588 -17.83 -6.29 20.75
C MET A 588 -18.23 -4.86 20.36
N ASN A 589 -19.55 -4.59 20.31
CA ASN A 589 -20.11 -3.25 20.05
C ASN A 589 -19.63 -2.63 18.73
N ILE A 590 -19.57 -3.43 17.65
CA ILE A 590 -19.22 -2.91 16.32
C ILE A 590 -20.36 -2.00 15.84
N GLU A 591 -20.15 -0.68 15.87
CA GLU A 591 -21.04 0.27 15.21
C GLU A 591 -20.83 0.20 13.69
N TYR A 592 -21.69 -0.55 13.02
CA TYR A 592 -21.80 -0.52 11.57
C TYR A 592 -22.42 0.82 11.13
N GLU A 593 -21.91 1.38 10.03
CA GLU A 593 -22.47 2.62 9.47
C GLU A 593 -23.98 2.45 9.20
N GLU A 594 -24.84 3.20 9.92
CA GLU A 594 -26.31 3.05 9.83
C GLU A 594 -26.84 3.27 8.40
N ASP A 595 -27.96 2.62 8.07
CA ASP A 595 -28.80 2.84 6.87
C ASP A 595 -29.50 4.21 6.88
N ALA A 596 -28.81 5.26 7.33
CA ALA A 596 -29.26 6.62 7.07
C ALA A 596 -29.19 6.81 5.55
N ALA A 597 -30.37 6.82 4.93
CA ALA A 597 -30.55 7.27 3.56
C ALA A 597 -29.69 8.52 3.36
N THR A 598 -28.72 8.42 2.46
CA THR A 598 -27.99 9.54 1.88
C THR A 598 -29.02 10.48 1.24
N GLU A 599 -29.57 11.37 2.04
CA GLU A 599 -30.05 12.67 1.59
C GLU A 599 -28.92 13.68 1.85
N ALA A 600 -28.60 14.43 0.78
CA ALA A 600 -27.61 15.50 0.67
C ALA A 600 -26.13 15.09 0.52
N GLU A 601 -25.79 14.51 -0.63
CA GLU A 601 -24.55 14.88 -1.32
C GLU A 601 -24.86 16.09 -2.21
N ASP A 602 -24.67 17.30 -1.67
CA ASP A 602 -24.45 18.55 -2.41
C ASP A 602 -23.10 19.15 -2.00
#